data_AF-A0A645F3B7-F1
#
_entry.id   AF-A0A645F3B7-F1
#
_cell.length_a   1.000
_cell.length_b   1.000
_cell.length_c   1.000
_cell.angle_alpha   90.00
_cell.angle_beta   90.00
_cell.angle_gamma   90.00
#
_symmetry.space_group_name_H-M   'P 1'
#
loop_
_entity.id
_entity.type
_entity.pdbx_description
1 polymer ?
#
loop_
_entity_poly.entity_id
_entity_poly.type
_entity_poly.pdbx_seq_one_letter_code
_entity_poly.pdbx_strand_id
1 'polypeptide(L)' 'MVTEGEIMDAINRPIGAKSMDSVKRRTRAGMGRCQAGFCTPRTMEILSRELGIKMTDITKKGGASQLLIGCDKEIGQE' A
#
# COMPACT_ATOMS: atom_id res chain seq x y z
N MET A 1 3.93 -0.94 -17.55
CA MET A 1 4.10 -1.83 -16.37
C MET A 1 4.81 -0.99 -15.31
N VAL A 2 4.47 -1.13 -14.03
CA VAL A 2 5.14 -0.41 -12.93
C VAL A 2 5.95 -1.43 -12.13
N THR A 3 7.21 -1.13 -11.89
CA THR A 3 8.17 -2.00 -11.23
C THR A 3 8.16 -1.80 -9.71
N GLU A 4 8.69 -2.77 -8.96
CA GLU A 4 8.90 -2.64 -7.51
C GLU A 4 9.86 -1.47 -7.20
N GLY A 5 10.91 -1.27 -8.01
CA GLY A 5 11.85 -0.17 -7.86
C GLY A 5 11.21 1.22 -7.96
N GLU A 6 10.28 1.44 -8.89
CA GLU A 6 9.53 2.71 -8.99
C GLU A 6 8.64 2.96 -7.77
N ILE A 7 8.09 1.91 -7.17
CA ILE A 7 7.30 2.01 -5.94
C ILE A 7 8.20 2.34 -4.75
N MET A 8 9.36 1.68 -4.63
CA MET A 8 10.34 1.95 -3.57
C MET A 8 10.90 3.37 -3.66
N ASP A 9 11.28 3.83 -4.85
CA ASP A 9 11.71 5.22 -5.08
C ASP A 9 10.62 6.22 -4.65
N ALA A 10 9.37 5.94 -5.02
CA ALA A 10 8.24 6.78 -4.65
C ALA A 10 8.02 6.88 -3.13
N ILE A 11 8.40 5.86 -2.36
CA ILE A 11 8.29 5.79 -0.90
C ILE A 11 9.48 6.48 -0.22
N ASN A 12 10.70 6.31 -0.72
CA ASN A 12 11.94 6.71 -0.04
C ASN A 12 12.42 8.15 -0.30
N ARG A 13 11.84 8.86 -1.28
CA ARG A 13 12.11 10.30 -1.49
C ARG A 13 11.76 11.17 -0.27
N PRO A 14 12.29 12.41 -0.16
CA PRO A 14 12.08 13.29 1.01
C PRO A 14 10.61 13.49 1.40
N ILE A 15 9.70 13.64 0.42
CA ILE A 15 8.25 13.66 0.62
C ILE A 15 7.65 12.37 0.06
N GLY A 16 8.04 11.27 0.72
CA GLY A 16 7.72 9.90 0.36
C GLY A 16 6.23 9.58 0.35
N ALA A 17 5.84 8.58 -0.44
CA ALA A 17 4.50 8.04 -0.41
C ALA A 17 4.25 7.27 0.91
N LYS A 18 3.24 7.68 1.67
CA LYS A 18 2.85 7.05 2.96
C LYS A 18 1.46 6.41 2.93
N SER A 19 0.83 6.36 1.77
CA SER A 19 -0.52 5.80 1.56
C SER A 19 -0.66 5.22 0.16
N MET A 20 -1.66 4.37 -0.05
CA MET A 20 -1.91 3.75 -1.36
C MET A 20 -2.20 4.79 -2.44
N ASP A 21 -3.01 5.82 -2.15
CA ASP A 21 -3.29 6.89 -3.11
C ASP A 21 -2.03 7.73 -3.40
N SER A 22 -1.12 7.85 -2.43
CA SER A 22 0.18 8.48 -2.67
C SER A 22 1.02 7.67 -3.66
N VAL A 23 1.12 6.36 -3.50
CA VAL A 23 1.83 5.51 -4.48
C VAL A 23 1.18 5.63 -5.86
N LYS A 24 -0.15 5.47 -5.93
CA LYS A 24 -0.94 5.56 -7.16
C LYS A 24 -0.68 6.85 -7.93
N ARG A 25 -0.69 8.01 -7.25
CA ARG A 25 -0.48 9.32 -7.89
C ARG A 25 0.93 9.53 -8.44
N ARG A 26 1.94 8.84 -7.90
CA ARG A 26 3.34 9.04 -8.28
C ARG A 26 3.86 8.00 -9.27
N THR A 27 3.36 6.77 -9.22
CA THR A 27 3.85 5.68 -10.08
C THR A 27 2.81 5.17 -11.08
N ARG A 28 1.53 5.53 -10.88
CA ARG A 28 0.37 4.96 -11.59
C ARG A 28 0.17 3.44 -11.35
N ALA A 29 0.81 2.87 -10.32
CA ALA A 29 0.51 1.51 -9.88
C ALA A 29 -1.00 1.38 -9.60
N GLY A 30 -1.65 0.35 -10.15
CA GLY A 30 -3.09 0.15 -9.99
C GLY A 30 -4.00 1.01 -10.88
N MET A 31 -3.47 1.85 -11.77
CA MET A 31 -4.26 2.64 -12.74
C MET A 31 -4.38 1.98 -14.13
N GLY A 32 -4.00 0.70 -14.26
CA GLY A 32 -4.13 -0.06 -15.51
C GLY A 32 -5.53 -0.67 -15.69
N ARG A 33 -5.71 -1.48 -16.75
CA ARG A 33 -6.99 -2.14 -17.06
C ARG A 33 -7.61 -2.91 -15.89
N CYS A 34 -6.77 -3.50 -15.03
CA CYS A 34 -7.20 -4.27 -13.87
C CYS A 34 -7.59 -3.43 -12.64
N GLN A 35 -7.44 -2.10 -12.69
CA GLN A 35 -7.84 -1.17 -11.62
C GLN A 35 -7.38 -1.61 -10.21
N ALA A 36 -6.12 -2.02 -10.10
CA ALA A 36 -5.46 -2.46 -8.88
C ALA A 36 -5.94 -3.80 -8.28
N GLY A 37 -6.77 -4.57 -8.99
CA GLY A 37 -7.26 -5.88 -8.52
C GLY A 37 -6.16 -6.88 -8.17
N PHE A 38 -4.98 -6.78 -8.79
CA PHE A 38 -3.87 -7.72 -8.57
C PHE A 38 -2.69 -7.12 -7.80
N CYS A 39 -2.34 -5.86 -8.07
CA CYS A 39 -1.13 -5.27 -7.49
C CYS A 39 -1.34 -4.62 -6.12
N THR A 40 -2.58 -4.49 -5.64
CA THR A 40 -2.86 -3.85 -4.34
C THR A 40 -2.18 -4.57 -3.18
N PRO A 41 -2.32 -5.90 -2.99
CA PRO A 41 -1.66 -6.60 -1.89
C PRO A 41 -0.14 -6.45 -1.95
N ARG A 42 0.46 -6.61 -3.13
CA ARG A 42 1.90 -6.48 -3.32
C ARG A 42 2.42 -5.06 -3.04
N THR A 43 1.67 -4.04 -3.45
CA THR A 43 2.04 -2.64 -3.17
C THR A 43 1.97 -2.35 -1.68
N MET A 44 0.98 -2.93 -0.98
CA MET A 44 0.84 -2.82 0.47
C MET A 44 2.02 -3.50 1.19
N GLU A 45 2.44 -4.69 0.76
CA GLU A 45 3.62 -5.38 1.32
C GLU A 45 4.88 -4.52 1.23
N ILE A 46 5.14 -3.92 0.06
CA ILE A 46 6.27 -3.01 -0.14
C ILE A 46 6.14 -1.82 0.80
N LEU A 47 4.97 -1.19 0.88
CA LEU A 47 4.76 -0.02 1.72
C LEU A 47 4.91 -0.33 3.22
N SER A 48 4.43 -1.48 3.67
CA SER A 48 4.63 -1.98 5.04
C SER A 48 6.12 -2.17 5.35
N ARG A 49 6.84 -2.85 4.45
CA ARG A 49 8.28 -3.14 4.61
C ARG A 49 9.13 -1.87 4.62
N GLU A 50 8.92 -0.96 3.68
CA GLU A 50 9.73 0.26 3.54
C GLU A 50 9.44 1.28 4.65
N LEU A 51 8.24 1.28 5.23
CA LEU A 51 7.86 2.22 6.30
C LEU A 51 7.97 1.64 7.71
N GLY A 52 8.17 0.33 7.85
CA GLY A 52 8.18 -0.36 9.14
C GLY A 52 6.84 -0.32 9.87
N ILE A 53 5.73 -0.20 9.14
CA ILE A 53 4.36 -0.18 9.70
C ILE A 53 3.64 -1.50 9.43
N LYS A 54 2.64 -1.84 10.23
CA LYS A 54 1.85 -3.06 9.99
C LYS A 54 0.99 -2.90 8.74
N MET A 55 0.69 -4.02 8.09
CA MET A 55 -0.24 -4.05 6.94
C MET A 55 -1.62 -3.46 7.28
N THR A 56 -2.08 -3.64 8.52
CA THR A 56 -3.33 -3.07 9.06
C THR A 56 -3.30 -1.56 9.20
N ASP A 57 -2.12 -0.96 9.35
CA ASP A 57 -1.95 0.49 9.51
C ASP A 57 -1.89 1.21 8.16
N ILE A 58 -1.82 0.47 7.05
CA ILE A 58 -1.80 1.04 5.71
C ILE A 58 -3.15 1.66 5.38
N THR A 59 -3.11 2.93 4.99
CA THR A 59 -4.29 3.70 4.63
C THR A 59 -4.40 3.92 3.13
N LYS A 60 -5.65 4.06 2.66
CA LYS A 60 -5.93 4.53 1.30
C LYS A 60 -5.45 5.97 1.09
N LYS A 61 -5.89 6.90 1.94
CA LYS A 61 -5.65 8.36 1.79
C LYS A 61 -5.22 9.07 3.08
N GLY A 62 -4.79 8.33 4.12
CA GLY A 62 -4.52 8.86 5.46
C GLY A 62 -5.74 8.82 6.39
N GLY A 63 -5.53 9.18 7.66
CA GLY A 63 -6.60 9.16 8.69
C GLY A 63 -7.15 7.77 8.94
N ALA A 64 -8.47 7.67 9.17
CA ALA A 64 -9.17 6.41 9.46
C ALA A 64 -9.55 5.58 8.21
N SER A 65 -8.74 5.64 7.14
CA SER A 65 -9.02 4.91 5.90
C SER A 65 -8.17 3.64 5.77
N GLN A 66 -8.10 2.82 6.81
CA GLN A 66 -7.39 1.54 6.76
C GLN A 66 -8.02 0.61 5.72
N LEU A 67 -7.19 -0.19 5.04
CA LEU A 67 -7.64 -1.16 4.04
C LEU A 67 -7.89 -2.55 4.62
N LEU A 68 -7.27 -2.86 5.75
CA LEU A 68 -7.35 -4.15 6.44
C LEU A 68 -7.72 -3.92 7.90
N ILE A 69 -8.53 -4.81 8.45
CA ILE A 69 -8.98 -4.78 9.86
C ILE A 69 -8.20 -5.75 10.75
N GLY A 70 -7.50 -6.73 10.17
CA GLY A 70 -6.72 -7.73 10.89
C GLY A 70 -6.51 -8.97 10.05
N CYS A 71 -6.04 -10.06 10.67
CA CYS A 71 -5.86 -11.36 10.05
C CYS A 71 -7.04 -12.27 10.41
N ASP A 72 -7.68 -12.89 9.42
CA ASP A 72 -8.95 -13.63 9.61
C ASP A 72 -8.89 -14.68 10.74
N LYS A 73 -7.75 -15.39 10.87
CA LYS A 73 -7.58 -16.44 11.88
C LYS A 73 -7.23 -15.93 13.29
N GLU A 74 -6.97 -14.64 13.42
CA GLU A 74 -6.69 -13.98 14.71
C GLU A 74 -7.93 -13.28 15.25
N ILE A 75 -8.82 -12.77 14.39
CA ILE A 75 -10.04 -12.05 14.77
C ILE A 75 -11.13 -13.00 15.32
N GLY A 76 -11.13 -14.28 14.89
CA GLY A 76 -12.13 -15.27 15.29
C GLY A 76 -11.78 -16.11 16.52
N GLN A 77 -10.75 -15.73 17.30
CA GLN A 77 -10.29 -16.47 18.49
C GLN A 77 -10.72 -15.84 19.83
N GLU A 78 -11.71 -14.95 19.81
CA GLU A 78 -12.43 -14.47 21.00
C GLU A 78 -13.80 -15.17 21.16
#